data_AF-A0A734KPH3-F1
#
_entry.id   AF-A0A734KPH3-F1
#
_cell.length_a   1.000
_cell.length_b   1.000
_cell.length_c   1.000
_cell.angle_alpha   90.00
_cell.angle_beta   90.00
_cell.angle_gamma   90.00
#
_symmetry.space_group_name_H-M   'P 1'
#
loop_
_entity.id
_entity.type
_entity.pdbx_description
1 polymer ?
#
loop_
_entity_poly.entity_id
_entity_poly.type
_entity_poly.pdbx_seq_one_letter_code
_entity_poly.pdbx_strand_id
1 'polypeptide(L)' 'ACLSLLGSLPAIAAPSVQAGFSPEGSAEQLVLKTIEAAQHNIRLMGYSFTSPEVAGALISAKRRGVDVRGGLESQYREKQ' A
#
# COMPACT_ATOMS: atom_id res chain seq x y z
N ALA A 1 3.97 27.23 38.27
CA ALA A 1 3.11 26.63 37.24
C ALA A 1 3.90 25.53 36.55
N CYS A 2 3.62 24.26 36.85
CA CYS A 2 4.31 23.12 36.23
C CYS A 2 3.51 22.74 34.99
N LEU A 3 4.07 22.97 33.80
CA LEU A 3 3.43 22.67 32.53
C LEU A 3 3.65 21.18 32.24
N SER A 4 2.65 20.36 32.56
CA SER A 4 2.69 18.91 32.37
C SER A 4 2.79 18.58 30.87
N LEU A 5 3.94 18.08 30.41
CA LEU A 5 4.03 17.37 29.13
C LEU A 5 3.26 16.06 29.26
N LEU A 6 2.01 16.04 28.79
CA LEU A 6 1.31 14.80 28.46
C LEU A 6 1.93 14.24 27.17
N GLY A 7 2.92 13.37 27.32
CA GLY A 7 3.46 12.60 26.21
C GLY A 7 2.37 11.69 25.63
N SER A 8 2.13 11.78 24.32
CA SER A 8 1.25 10.88 23.58
C SER A 8 1.81 9.46 23.65
N LEU A 9 1.16 8.56 24.40
CA LEU A 9 1.49 7.14 24.33
C LEU A 9 1.10 6.60 22.93
N PRO A 10 1.92 5.73 22.31
CA PRO A 10 1.55 5.09 21.06
C PRO A 10 0.30 4.23 21.32
N ALA A 11 -0.80 4.56 20.64
CA ALA A 11 -1.97 3.71 20.62
C ALA A 11 -1.61 2.42 19.86
N ILE A 12 -1.59 1.29 20.56
CA ILE A 12 -1.50 -0.02 19.93
C ILE A 12 -2.88 -0.30 19.32
N ALA A 13 -2.99 -0.14 18.00
CA ALA A 13 -4.19 -0.50 17.28
C ALA A 13 -4.36 -2.02 17.29
N ALA A 14 -5.57 -2.50 17.59
CA ALA A 14 -5.90 -3.91 17.41
C ALA A 14 -5.85 -4.26 15.91
N PRO A 15 -5.34 -5.45 15.53
CA PRO A 15 -5.33 -5.86 14.14
C PRO A 15 -6.78 -6.01 13.62
N SER A 16 -7.01 -5.59 12.38
CA SER A 16 -8.29 -5.76 11.70
C SER A 16 -8.06 -6.31 10.28
N VAL A 17 -9.06 -7.02 9.76
CA VAL A 17 -9.04 -7.60 8.41
C VAL A 17 -10.14 -6.96 7.59
N GLN A 18 -9.81 -6.57 6.37
CA GLN A 18 -10.76 -6.07 5.38
C GLN A 18 -10.71 -6.95 4.14
N ALA A 19 -11.87 -7.18 3.51
CA ALA A 19 -11.98 -7.92 2.26
C ALA A 19 -12.73 -7.07 1.24
N GLY A 20 -12.29 -7.14 -0.01
CA GLY A 20 -12.95 -6.55 -1.16
C GLY A 20 -13.01 -7.60 -2.27
N PHE A 21 -14.06 -7.54 -3.08
CA PHE A 21 -14.33 -8.46 -4.18
C PHE A 21 -14.39 -7.71 -5.51
N SER A 22 -14.07 -8.45 -6.57
CA SER A 22 -14.19 -8.06 -7.97
C SER A 22 -15.22 -8.96 -8.65
N PRO A 23 -15.94 -8.46 -9.67
CA PRO A 23 -15.72 -7.18 -10.38
C PRO A 23 -16.34 -5.93 -9.73
N GLU A 24 -16.95 -6.03 -8.55
CA GLU A 24 -17.76 -4.96 -7.94
C GLU A 24 -16.94 -3.73 -7.48
N GLY A 25 -15.62 -3.71 -7.70
CA GLY A 25 -14.73 -2.57 -7.48
C GLY A 25 -14.17 -2.44 -6.06
N SER A 26 -14.76 -3.13 -5.08
CA SER A 26 -14.31 -3.05 -3.68
C SER A 26 -12.90 -3.59 -3.46
N ALA A 27 -12.44 -4.57 -4.26
CA ALA A 27 -11.06 -5.06 -4.21
C ALA A 27 -10.05 -3.97 -4.62
N GLU A 28 -10.26 -3.30 -5.76
CA GLU A 28 -9.37 -2.24 -6.25
C GLU A 28 -9.36 -1.04 -5.30
N GLN A 29 -10.55 -0.63 -4.81
CA GLN A 29 -10.66 0.44 -3.83
C GLN A 29 -9.86 0.15 -2.54
N LEU A 30 -9.90 -1.08 -2.05
CA LEU A 30 -9.14 -1.48 -0.87
C LEU A 30 -7.62 -1.41 -1.11
N VAL A 31 -7.16 -1.83 -2.28
CA VAL A 31 -5.74 -1.71 -2.69
C VAL A 31 -5.32 -0.24 -2.75
N LEU A 32 -6.10 0.61 -3.42
CA LEU A 32 -5.81 2.04 -3.56
C LEU A 32 -5.76 2.74 -2.20
N LYS A 33 -6.74 2.47 -1.33
CA LYS A 33 -6.78 3.00 0.04
C LYS A 33 -5.55 2.59 0.86
N THR A 34 -5.09 1.35 0.69
CA THR A 34 -3.91 0.83 1.39
C THR A 34 -2.64 1.56 0.94
N ILE A 35 -2.49 1.81 -0.36
CA ILE A 35 -1.37 2.59 -0.93
C ILE A 35 -1.41 4.05 -0.48
N GLU A 36 -2.61 4.64 -0.42
CA GLU A 36 -2.80 6.02 0.02
C GLU A 36 -2.42 6.22 1.49
N ALA A 37 -2.82 5.29 2.36
CA ALA A 37 -2.56 5.34 3.80
C ALA A 37 -1.09 5.11 4.19
N ALA A 38 -0.27 4.56 3.29
CA ALA A 38 1.13 4.26 3.59
C ALA A 38 1.95 5.53 3.87
N GLN A 39 2.65 5.55 5.01
CA GLN A 39 3.45 6.70 5.46
C GLN A 39 4.96 6.54 5.26
N HIS A 40 5.47 5.29 5.25
CA HIS A 40 6.92 5.05 5.30
C HIS A 40 7.43 4.16 4.19
N ASN A 41 6.80 3.01 3.96
CA ASN A 41 7.26 2.05 2.96
C ASN A 41 6.09 1.33 2.28
N ILE A 42 6.34 0.90 1.04
CA ILE A 42 5.51 -0.06 0.31
C ILE A 42 6.44 -1.12 -0.27
N ARG A 43 6.12 -2.38 0.00
CA ARG A 43 6.78 -3.56 -0.57
C ARG A 43 5.77 -4.33 -1.40
N LEU A 44 5.82 -4.15 -2.72
CA LEU A 44 4.90 -4.81 -3.65
C LEU A 44 5.48 -6.15 -4.11
N MET A 45 4.64 -7.18 -4.12
CA MET A 45 4.87 -8.41 -4.87
C MET A 45 3.68 -8.61 -5.81
N GLY A 46 3.95 -8.98 -7.06
CA GLY A 46 2.89 -9.19 -8.04
C GLY A 46 3.31 -10.16 -9.13
N TYR A 47 2.32 -10.65 -9.87
CA TYR A 47 2.55 -11.48 -11.05
C TYR A 47 2.47 -10.63 -12.32
N SER A 48 1.30 -10.05 -12.60
CA SER A 48 1.07 -9.11 -13.69
C SER A 48 0.81 -7.72 -13.11
N PHE A 49 1.49 -6.70 -13.64
CA PHE A 49 1.36 -5.32 -13.18
C PHE A 49 0.96 -4.42 -14.34
N THR A 50 -0.35 -4.26 -14.52
CA THR A 50 -0.93 -3.58 -15.68
C THR A 50 -1.96 -2.50 -15.33
N SER A 51 -2.41 -2.39 -14.07
CA SER A 51 -3.40 -1.36 -13.67
C SER A 51 -2.75 0.03 -13.64
N PRO A 52 -3.21 0.98 -14.50
CA PRO A 52 -2.71 2.35 -14.47
C PRO A 52 -3.07 3.07 -13.17
N GLU A 53 -4.21 2.73 -12.57
CA GLU A 53 -4.68 3.33 -11.31
C GLU A 53 -3.75 2.96 -10.16
N VAL A 54 -3.40 1.67 -10.04
CA VAL A 54 -2.45 1.19 -9.03
C VAL A 54 -1.05 1.78 -9.26
N ALA A 55 -0.60 1.86 -10.51
CA ALA A 55 0.68 2.49 -10.85
C ALA A 55 0.71 3.98 -10.46
N GLY A 56 -0.35 4.73 -10.77
CA GLY A 56 -0.49 6.13 -10.40
C GLY A 56 -0.50 6.36 -8.88
N ALA A 57 -1.18 5.47 -8.13
CA ALA A 57 -1.20 5.52 -6.68
C ALA A 57 0.20 5.29 -6.07
N LEU A 58 0.96 4.31 -6.59
CA LEU A 58 2.33 4.03 -6.13
C LEU A 58 3.30 5.18 -6.47
N ILE A 59 3.18 5.79 -7.64
CA ILE A 59 3.96 6.99 -8.02
C ILE A 59 3.63 8.14 -7.05
N SER A 60 2.35 8.35 -6.76
CA SER A 60 1.91 9.38 -5.82
C SER A 60 2.46 9.13 -4.41
N ALA A 61 2.45 7.88 -3.93
CA ALA A 61 3.07 7.51 -2.67
C ALA A 61 4.57 7.80 -2.65
N LYS A 62 5.29 7.44 -3.72
CA LYS A 62 6.72 7.75 -3.85
C LYS A 62 6.99 9.25 -3.79
N ARG A 63 6.16 10.07 -4.45
CA ARG A 63 6.25 11.55 -4.40
C ARG A 63 5.98 12.13 -3.01
N ARG A 64 5.17 11.47 -2.18
CA ARG A 64 4.98 11.83 -0.75
C ARG A 64 6.20 11.49 0.12
N GLY A 65 7.20 10.78 -0.41
CA GLY A 65 8.40 10.35 0.32
C GLY A 65 8.37 8.90 0.81
N VAL A 66 7.35 8.12 0.46
CA VAL A 66 7.25 6.70 0.83
C VAL A 66 8.30 5.87 0.07
N ASP A 67 9.02 4.98 0.77
CA ASP A 67 9.94 4.04 0.12
C ASP A 67 9.18 2.91 -0.59
N VAL A 68 8.88 3.11 -1.86
CA VAL A 68 8.25 2.11 -2.73
C VAL A 68 9.32 1.22 -3.38
N ARG A 69 9.21 -0.09 -3.17
CA ARG A 69 9.98 -1.13 -3.87
C ARG A 69 9.06 -2.32 -4.19
N GLY A 70 9.39 -3.08 -5.21
CA GLY A 70 8.66 -4.31 -5.48
C GLY A 70 9.36 -5.27 -6.43
N GLY A 71 8.89 -6.51 -6.41
CA GLY A 71 9.29 -7.57 -7.33
C GLY A 71 8.07 -8.07 -8.10
N LEU A 72 8.25 -8.30 -9.40
CA LEU A 72 7.30 -9.07 -10.18
C LEU A 72 7.87 -10.45 -10.41
N GLU A 73 7.01 -11.46 -10.35
CA GLU A 73 7.39 -12.77 -10.84
C GLU A 73 7.76 -12.66 -12.31
N SER A 74 8.95 -13.12 -12.67
CA SER A 74 9.34 -13.21 -14.06
C SER A 74 8.51 -14.28 -14.73
N GLN A 75 7.75 -13.90 -15.75
CA GLN A 75 7.31 -14.87 -16.75
C GLN A 75 8.56 -15.51 -17.34
N TYR A 76 8.82 -16.77 -17.00
CA TYR A 76 9.81 -17.56 -17.75
C TYR A 76 9.36 -17.54 -19.22
N ARG A 77 10.11 -16.84 -20.07
CA ARG A 77 9.93 -16.94 -21.53
C ARG A 77 10.33 -18.35 -21.92
N GLU A 78 9.35 -19.23 -22.10
CA GLU A 78 9.54 -20.32 -23.06
C GLU A 78 9.78 -19.65 -24.41
N LYS A 79 11.02 -19.70 -24.89
CA LYS A 79 11.32 -19.43 -26.30
C LYS A 79 10.83 -20.67 -27.08
N GLN A 80 9.60 -20.63 -27.56
CA GLN A 80 9.09 -21.51 -28.62
C GLN A 80 8.51 -20.61 -29.71
#